data_AF-A0A924SXF2-F1
#
_entry.id   AF-A0A924SXF2-F1
#
_cell.length_a   1.000
_cell.length_b   1.000
_cell.length_c   1.000
_cell.angle_alpha   90.00
_cell.angle_beta   90.00
_cell.angle_gamma   90.00
#
_symmetry.space_group_name_H-M   'P 1'
#
loop_
_entity.id
_entity.type
_entity.pdbx_description
1 polymer ?
#
loop_
_entity_poly.entity_id
_entity_poly.type
_entity_poly.pdbx_seq_one_letter_code
_entity_poly.pdbx_strand_id
1 'polypeptide(L)'
;MLSDTEIEDRSFCINLARDFYPLWINENKQLDKKNHEKAVRLSLQKEAFLKLRNSIEQEFFSDEENWPLNIYAPYIRQIGVLEKDIKISQKVAKVICIELRNNLNSEENYRNAINRIQPLFTSKDMKEFFLIVSREFYHFWAG
;
A
#
# COMPACT_ATOMS: atom_id res chain seq x y z
N MET A 1 28.27 -4.44 -53.27
CA MET A 1 28.53 -5.86 -52.99
C MET A 1 28.97 -5.89 -51.54
N LEU A 2 28.17 -6.43 -50.63
CA LEU A 2 28.55 -6.53 -49.21
C LEU A 2 29.74 -7.48 -49.12
N SER A 3 30.71 -7.17 -48.26
CA SER A 3 31.84 -8.05 -48.00
C SER A 3 31.35 -9.34 -47.33
N ASP A 4 31.99 -10.48 -47.59
CA ASP A 4 31.57 -11.78 -47.03
C ASP A 4 31.52 -11.75 -45.49
N THR A 5 32.40 -10.96 -44.87
CA THR A 5 32.41 -10.64 -43.43
C THR A 5 31.12 -9.98 -42.94
N GLU A 6 30.54 -9.04 -43.70
CA GLU A 6 29.27 -8.39 -43.33
C GLU A 6 28.07 -9.35 -43.45
N ILE A 7 28.15 -10.33 -44.35
CA ILE A 7 27.11 -11.35 -44.55
C ILE A 7 27.14 -12.37 -43.40
N GLU A 8 28.32 -12.79 -42.95
CA GLU A 8 28.50 -13.66 -41.79
C GLU A 8 28.06 -12.99 -40.50
N ASP A 9 28.49 -11.75 -40.24
CA ASP A 9 28.10 -10.99 -39.03
C ASP A 9 26.58 -10.79 -38.97
N ARG A 10 25.95 -10.48 -40.11
CA ARG A 10 24.49 -10.36 -40.20
C ARG A 10 23.80 -11.68 -39.88
N SER A 11 24.32 -12.80 -40.40
CA SER A 11 23.74 -14.12 -40.17
C SER A 11 23.88 -14.56 -38.71
N PHE A 12 25.03 -14.27 -38.09
CA PHE A 12 25.26 -14.48 -36.67
C PHE A 12 24.26 -13.69 -35.80
N CYS A 13 24.11 -12.39 -36.05
CA CYS A 13 23.18 -11.53 -35.30
C CYS A 13 21.72 -11.99 -35.44
N ILE A 14 21.30 -12.45 -36.63
CA ILE A 14 19.94 -12.96 -36.85
C ILE A 14 19.70 -14.26 -36.06
N ASN A 15 20.67 -15.18 -36.05
CA ASN A 15 20.55 -16.42 -35.31
C ASN A 15 20.55 -16.17 -33.80
N LEU A 16 21.43 -15.29 -33.32
CA LEU A 16 21.46 -14.87 -31.92
C LEU A 16 20.11 -14.27 -31.47
N ALA A 17 19.52 -13.40 -32.29
CA ALA A 17 18.21 -12.81 -32.00
C ALA A 17 17.09 -13.86 -31.98
N ARG A 18 17.13 -14.84 -32.91
CA ARG A 18 16.17 -15.95 -32.96
C ARG A 18 16.25 -16.85 -31.73
N ASP A 19 17.45 -17.13 -31.26
CA ASP A 19 17.66 -17.99 -30.08
C ASP A 19 17.32 -17.27 -28.78
N PHE A 20 17.57 -15.96 -28.71
CA PHE A 20 17.27 -15.14 -27.54
C PHE A 20 15.78 -14.79 -27.39
N TYR A 21 15.08 -14.53 -28.51
CA TYR A 21 13.70 -14.04 -28.49
C TYR A 21 12.71 -14.93 -27.68
N PRO A 22 12.74 -16.28 -27.77
CA PRO A 22 11.91 -17.16 -26.95
C PRO A 22 12.14 -17.02 -25.44
N LEU A 23 13.38 -16.78 -25.01
CA LEU A 23 13.71 -16.56 -23.59
C LEU A 23 13.13 -15.23 -23.12
N TRP A 24 13.39 -14.17 -23.88
CA TRP A 24 12.88 -12.83 -23.59
C TRP A 24 11.34 -12.79 -23.53
N ILE A 25 10.64 -13.39 -24.49
CA ILE A 25 9.17 -13.39 -24.49
C ILE A 25 8.60 -14.20 -23.33
N ASN A 26 9.25 -15.30 -22.93
CA ASN A 26 8.78 -16.12 -21.82
C ASN A 26 8.93 -15.37 -20.48
N GLU A 27 10.06 -14.70 -20.26
CA GLU A 27 10.28 -13.88 -19.07
C GLU A 27 9.29 -12.73 -18.98
N ASN A 28 9.04 -12.01 -20.08
CA ASN A 28 8.06 -10.92 -20.11
C ASN A 28 6.64 -11.42 -19.85
N LYS A 29 6.24 -12.55 -20.44
CA LYS A 29 4.93 -13.17 -20.15
C LYS A 29 4.76 -13.54 -18.68
N GLN A 30 5.83 -14.03 -18.03
CA GLN A 30 5.80 -14.34 -16.60
C GLN A 30 5.69 -13.06 -15.75
N LEU A 31 6.42 -12.00 -16.13
CA LEU A 31 6.29 -10.69 -15.49
C LEU A 31 4.87 -10.13 -15.64
N ASP A 32 4.29 -10.20 -16.84
CA ASP A 32 2.94 -9.74 -17.12
C ASP A 32 1.90 -10.49 -16.29
N LYS A 33 2.01 -11.82 -16.19
CA LYS A 33 1.17 -12.62 -15.30
C LYS A 33 1.28 -12.17 -13.84
N LYS A 34 2.51 -12.03 -13.32
CA LYS A 34 2.74 -11.57 -11.94
C LYS A 34 2.18 -10.17 -11.70
N ASN A 35 2.33 -9.26 -12.66
CA ASN A 35 1.79 -7.90 -12.61
C ASN A 35 0.27 -7.91 -12.61
N HIS A 36 -0.36 -8.74 -13.44
CA HIS A 36 -1.80 -8.91 -13.48
C HIS A 36 -2.35 -9.47 -12.17
N GLU A 37 -1.75 -10.55 -11.64
CA GLU A 37 -2.12 -11.13 -10.35
C GLU A 37 -1.99 -10.11 -9.21
N LYS A 38 -0.91 -9.32 -9.21
CA LYS A 38 -0.71 -8.24 -8.24
C LYS A 38 -1.79 -7.17 -8.37
N ALA A 39 -2.16 -6.79 -9.59
CA ALA A 39 -3.21 -5.79 -9.83
C ALA A 39 -4.57 -6.28 -9.34
N VAL A 40 -4.94 -7.53 -9.63
CA VAL A 40 -6.17 -8.18 -9.16
C VAL A 40 -6.18 -8.28 -7.63
N ARG A 41 -5.06 -8.66 -7.01
CA ARG A 41 -4.97 -8.70 -5.55
C ARG A 41 -5.18 -7.31 -4.94
N LEU A 42 -4.56 -6.29 -5.52
CA LEU A 42 -4.70 -4.92 -5.05
C LEU A 42 -6.14 -4.39 -5.21
N SER A 43 -6.83 -4.73 -6.30
CA SER A 43 -8.23 -4.31 -6.47
C SER A 43 -9.15 -4.95 -5.43
N LEU A 44 -8.98 -6.25 -5.15
CA LEU A 44 -9.72 -6.94 -4.09
C LEU A 44 -9.45 -6.33 -2.70
N GLN A 45 -8.18 -6.02 -2.40
CA GLN A 45 -7.80 -5.35 -1.15
C GLN A 45 -8.41 -3.95 -1.05
N LYS A 46 -8.46 -3.19 -2.15
CA LYS A 46 -9.11 -1.87 -2.19
C LYS A 46 -10.61 -1.98 -1.93
N GLU A 47 -11.29 -2.95 -2.52
CA GLU A 47 -12.72 -3.17 -2.27
C GLU A 47 -13.00 -3.51 -0.80
N ALA A 48 -12.21 -4.42 -0.21
CA ALA A 48 -12.32 -4.76 1.21
C ALA A 48 -12.06 -3.54 2.09
N PHE A 49 -11.03 -2.75 1.79
CA PHE A 49 -10.71 -1.51 2.50
C PHE A 49 -11.81 -0.46 2.41
N LEU A 50 -12.44 -0.28 1.24
CA LEU A 50 -13.55 0.65 1.07
C LEU A 50 -14.77 0.21 1.90
N LYS A 51 -15.07 -1.08 1.92
CA LYS A 51 -16.14 -1.64 2.77
C LYS A 51 -15.85 -1.36 4.25
N LEU A 52 -14.65 -1.69 4.72
CA LEU A 52 -14.21 -1.44 6.08
C LEU A 52 -14.30 0.05 6.45
N ARG A 53 -13.80 0.93 5.58
CA ARG A 53 -13.83 2.38 5.80
C ARG A 53 -15.26 2.92 5.93
N ASN A 54 -16.22 2.31 5.24
CA ASN A 54 -17.62 2.72 5.29
C ASN A 54 -18.33 2.18 6.54
N SER A 55 -17.96 0.99 7.04
CA SER A 55 -18.51 0.41 8.27
C SER A 55 -17.76 0.82 9.55
N ILE A 56 -16.65 1.56 9.44
CA ILE A 56 -15.71 1.84 10.55
C ILE A 56 -16.34 2.48 11.80
N GLU A 57 -17.45 3.20 11.64
CA GLU A 57 -18.16 3.83 12.76
C GLU A 57 -19.03 2.84 13.56
N GLN A 58 -19.35 1.69 12.97
CA GLN A 58 -20.16 0.63 13.58
C GLN A 58 -19.29 -0.48 14.20
N GLU A 59 -17.98 -0.41 14.00
CA GLU A 59 -17.02 -1.38 14.55
C GLU A 59 -16.87 -1.21 16.06
N PHE A 60 -16.81 -2.33 16.77
CA PHE A 60 -16.54 -2.37 18.20
C PHE A 60 -15.03 -2.42 18.43
N PHE A 61 -14.51 -1.59 19.33
CA PHE A 61 -13.10 -1.54 19.71
C PHE A 61 -12.93 -2.01 21.15
N SER A 62 -11.85 -2.72 21.44
CA SER A 62 -11.51 -3.12 22.81
C SER A 62 -11.08 -1.91 23.66
N ASP A 63 -10.99 -2.07 24.97
CA ASP A 63 -10.51 -1.00 25.86
C ASP A 63 -9.08 -0.55 25.51
N GLU A 64 -8.21 -1.50 25.16
CA GLU A 64 -6.83 -1.25 24.72
C GLU A 64 -6.78 -0.44 23.41
N GLU A 65 -7.70 -0.70 22.47
CA GLU A 65 -7.81 0.06 21.22
C GLU A 65 -8.46 1.43 21.42
N ASN A 66 -9.42 1.53 22.34
CA ASN A 66 -10.12 2.77 22.62
C ASN A 66 -9.23 3.77 23.35
N TRP A 67 -8.28 3.31 24.17
CA TRP A 67 -7.36 4.19 24.89
C TRP A 67 -6.62 5.19 23.98
N PRO A 68 -5.84 4.77 22.95
CA PRO A 68 -5.17 5.71 22.07
C PRO A 68 -6.14 6.52 21.22
N LEU A 69 -7.27 5.95 20.80
CA LEU A 69 -8.30 6.65 20.01
C LEU A 69 -8.94 7.80 20.78
N ASN A 70 -9.21 7.60 22.08
CA ASN A 70 -9.86 8.58 22.94
C ASN A 70 -8.95 9.74 23.34
N ILE A 71 -7.63 9.52 23.38
CA ILE A 71 -6.65 10.58 23.69
C ILE A 71 -6.28 11.37 22.42
N TYR A 72 -6.21 10.69 21.28
CA TYR A 72 -5.82 11.29 20.02
C TYR A 72 -6.78 12.41 19.57
N ALA A 73 -8.09 12.18 19.66
CA ALA A 73 -9.09 13.13 19.17
C ALA A 73 -9.11 14.50 19.91
N PRO A 74 -9.05 14.55 21.25
CA PRO A 74 -8.85 15.80 21.98
C PRO A 74 -7.55 16.51 21.62
N TYR A 75 -6.46 15.76 21.44
CA TYR A 75 -5.15 16.32 21.08
C TYR A 75 -5.19 17.05 19.73
N ILE A 76 -5.70 16.40 18.69
CA ILE A 76 -5.78 17.01 17.34
C ILE A 76 -6.71 18.24 17.31
N ARG A 77 -7.71 18.27 18.19
CA ARG A 77 -8.56 19.45 18.37
C ARG A 77 -7.82 20.60 19.05
N GLN A 78 -6.98 20.30 20.03
CA GLN A 78 -6.20 21.31 20.76
C GLN A 78 -5.16 22.01 19.87
N ILE A 79 -4.52 21.28 18.96
CA ILE A 79 -3.54 21.83 18.02
C ILE A 79 -4.18 22.64 16.87
N GLY A 80 -5.51 22.80 16.86
CA GLY A 80 -6.22 23.66 15.93
C GLY A 80 -6.49 23.06 14.55
N VAL A 81 -6.50 21.73 14.41
CA VAL A 81 -6.87 21.07 13.15
C VAL A 81 -8.35 21.32 12.84
N LEU A 82 -8.68 21.48 11.57
CA LEU A 82 -10.05 21.68 11.12
C LEU A 82 -10.93 20.45 11.45
N GLU A 83 -12.17 20.67 11.88
CA GLU A 83 -13.08 19.60 12.29
C GLU A 83 -13.31 18.54 11.19
N LYS A 84 -13.28 18.95 9.92
CA LYS A 84 -13.34 18.01 8.77
C LYS A 84 -12.16 17.03 8.76
N ASP A 85 -10.97 17.52 9.10
CA ASP A 85 -9.72 16.76 9.03
C ASP A 85 -9.58 15.91 10.30
N ILE A 86 -10.06 16.40 11.45
CA ILE A 86 -10.21 15.62 12.70
C ILE A 86 -11.00 14.33 12.46
N LYS A 87 -12.16 14.43 11.80
CA LYS A 87 -13.00 13.25 11.49
C LYS A 87 -12.30 12.26 10.57
N ILE A 88 -11.54 12.75 9.59
CA ILE A 88 -10.77 11.88 8.68
C ILE A 88 -9.62 11.21 9.46
N SER A 89 -8.91 11.96 10.31
CA SER A 89 -7.84 11.45 11.17
C SER A 89 -8.33 10.37 12.11
N GLN A 90 -9.49 10.55 12.75
CA GLN A 90 -10.11 9.53 13.61
C GLN A 90 -10.43 8.25 12.82
N LYS A 91 -10.99 8.38 11.61
CA LYS A 91 -11.27 7.23 10.75
C LYS A 91 -10.00 6.48 10.36
N VAL A 92 -8.93 7.21 10.04
CA VAL A 92 -7.62 6.61 9.73
C VAL A 92 -7.08 5.87 10.95
N ALA A 93 -7.10 6.47 12.13
CA ALA A 93 -6.66 5.85 13.38
C ALA A 93 -7.43 4.55 13.67
N LYS A 94 -8.76 4.57 13.53
CA LYS A 94 -9.61 3.38 13.68
C LYS A 94 -9.23 2.26 12.71
N VAL A 95 -9.00 2.59 11.43
CA VAL A 95 -8.56 1.62 10.42
C VAL A 95 -7.21 0.99 10.81
N ILE A 96 -6.27 1.80 11.32
CA ILE A 96 -4.97 1.31 11.78
C ILE A 96 -5.15 0.33 12.94
N CYS A 97 -6.00 0.64 13.93
CA CYS A 97 -6.31 -0.28 15.03
C CYS A 97 -6.83 -1.63 14.52
N ILE A 98 -7.81 -1.62 13.59
CA ILE A 98 -8.36 -2.85 13.03
C ILE A 98 -7.30 -3.70 12.32
N GLU A 99 -6.42 -3.06 11.54
CA GLU A 99 -5.33 -3.77 10.85
C GLU A 99 -4.26 -4.33 11.80
N LEU A 100 -4.21 -3.84 13.04
CA LEU A 100 -3.28 -4.28 14.08
C LEU A 100 -3.88 -5.32 15.04
N ARG A 101 -5.20 -5.54 15.06
CA ARG A 101 -5.89 -6.49 15.95
C ARG A 101 -5.24 -7.86 16.07
N ASN A 102 -4.75 -8.38 14.94
CA ASN A 102 -4.18 -9.72 14.87
C ASN A 102 -2.66 -9.76 15.12
N ASN A 103 -2.00 -8.60 15.26
CA ASN A 103 -0.55 -8.48 15.36
C ASN A 103 -0.17 -7.35 16.34
N LEU A 104 -0.68 -7.44 17.56
CA LEU A 104 -0.39 -6.46 18.61
C LEU A 104 1.10 -6.54 19.00
N ASN A 105 1.66 -5.41 19.43
CA ASN A 105 2.92 -5.33 20.18
C ASN A 105 4.25 -5.38 19.41
N SER A 106 4.35 -4.69 18.26
CA SER A 106 5.66 -4.33 17.69
C SER A 106 5.59 -3.09 16.80
N GLU A 107 6.61 -2.24 16.85
CA GLU A 107 6.83 -1.14 15.88
C GLU A 107 6.86 -1.69 14.44
N GLU A 108 7.42 -2.88 14.24
CA GLU A 108 7.45 -3.53 12.94
C GLU A 108 6.04 -3.85 12.44
N ASN A 109 5.16 -4.32 13.33
CA ASN A 109 3.77 -4.63 12.98
C ASN A 109 3.01 -3.36 12.60
N TYR A 110 3.24 -2.27 13.34
CA TYR A 110 2.72 -0.95 13.00
C TYR A 110 3.14 -0.52 11.59
N ARG A 111 4.46 -0.50 11.33
CA ARG A 111 5.01 -0.14 10.02
C ARG A 111 4.47 -1.04 8.90
N ASN A 112 4.35 -2.33 9.15
CA ASN A 112 3.81 -3.28 8.19
C ASN A 112 2.33 -3.02 7.89
N ALA A 113 1.52 -2.65 8.88
CA ALA A 113 0.14 -2.22 8.67
C ALA A 113 0.07 -0.97 7.79
N ILE A 114 0.88 0.06 8.09
CA ILE A 114 0.92 1.29 7.28
C ILE A 114 1.31 0.98 5.82
N ASN A 115 2.33 0.14 5.61
CA ASN A 115 2.77 -0.28 4.28
C ASN A 115 1.70 -1.06 3.50
N ARG A 116 0.82 -1.81 4.19
CA ARG A 116 -0.33 -2.49 3.56
C ARG A 116 -1.44 -1.52 3.16
N ILE A 117 -1.74 -0.54 4.01
CA ILE A 117 -2.86 0.40 3.81
C ILE A 117 -2.50 1.50 2.79
N GLN A 118 -1.27 2.04 2.84
CA GLN A 118 -0.82 3.14 1.97
C GLN A 118 -1.12 2.95 0.47
N PRO A 119 -0.85 1.79 -0.17
CA PRO A 119 -1.12 1.60 -1.60
C PRO A 119 -2.62 1.54 -1.95
N LEU A 120 -3.51 1.42 -0.96
CA LEU A 120 -4.95 1.33 -1.16
C LEU A 120 -5.57 2.71 -1.49
N PHE A 121 -4.92 3.80 -1.08
CA PHE A 121 -5.31 5.14 -1.49
C PHE A 121 -4.95 5.40 -2.96
N THR A 122 -5.84 6.06 -3.70
CA THR A 122 -5.60 6.42 -5.10
C THR A 122 -5.00 7.82 -5.25
N SER A 123 -5.51 8.80 -4.48
CA SER A 123 -5.02 10.19 -4.50
C SER A 123 -3.68 10.32 -3.77
N LYS A 124 -2.76 11.11 -4.33
CA LYS A 124 -1.47 11.45 -3.72
C LYS A 124 -1.68 12.21 -2.40
N ASP A 125 -2.55 13.21 -2.40
CA ASP A 125 -2.83 14.04 -1.21
C ASP A 125 -3.38 13.18 -0.07
N MET A 126 -4.25 12.21 -0.39
CA MET A 126 -4.79 11.28 0.62
C MET A 126 -3.73 10.32 1.17
N LYS A 127 -2.75 9.91 0.35
CA LYS A 127 -1.62 9.10 0.83
C LYS A 127 -0.74 9.90 1.78
N GLU A 128 -0.43 11.14 1.42
CA GLU A 128 0.39 12.02 2.25
C GLU A 128 -0.32 12.31 3.58
N PHE A 129 -1.60 12.66 3.52
CA PHE A 129 -2.43 12.85 4.71
C PHE A 129 -2.47 11.60 5.59
N PHE A 130 -2.70 10.42 5.00
CA PHE A 130 -2.66 9.15 5.73
C PHE A 130 -1.32 8.94 6.44
N LEU A 131 -0.20 9.20 5.77
CA LEU A 131 1.13 9.05 6.37
C LEU A 131 1.35 10.02 7.54
N ILE A 132 0.93 11.28 7.40
CA ILE A 132 1.00 12.27 8.48
C ILE A 132 0.22 11.78 9.70
N VAL A 133 -1.05 11.40 9.50
CA VAL A 133 -1.90 10.89 10.56
C VAL A 133 -1.34 9.62 11.19
N SER A 134 -0.79 8.70 10.39
CA SER A 134 -0.21 7.46 10.93
C SER A 134 1.02 7.73 11.81
N ARG A 135 1.89 8.68 11.44
CA ARG A 135 3.04 9.06 12.26
C ARG A 135 2.61 9.72 13.55
N GLU A 136 1.64 10.63 13.46
CA GLU A 136 1.11 11.31 14.64
C GLU A 136 0.43 10.31 15.60
N PHE A 137 -0.45 9.46 15.06
CA PHE A 137 -1.18 8.47 15.84
C PHE A 137 -0.28 7.40 16.49
N TYR A 138 0.87 7.08 15.87
CA TYR A 138 1.83 6.13 16.44
C TYR A 138 2.26 6.50 17.87
N HIS A 139 2.44 7.79 18.16
CA HIS A 139 2.82 8.25 19.51
C HIS A 139 1.76 7.90 20.56
N PHE A 140 0.49 7.90 20.20
CA PHE A 140 -0.60 7.51 21.10
C PHE A 140 -0.74 6.00 21.19
N TRP A 141 -0.54 5.30 20.07
CA TRP A 141 -0.63 3.84 20.04
C TRP A 141 0.52 3.16 20.80
N ALA A 142 1.74 3.69 20.72
CA ALA A 142 2.91 3.10 21.34
C ALA A 142 2.97 3.28 22.88
N GLY A 143 2.29 4.31 23.42
CA GLY A 143 2.28 4.64 24.85
C GLY A 143 3.44 5.52 25.27
#